data_AF-E4U0I7-F1
#
_entry.id   AF-E4U0I7-F1
#
_cell.length_a   1.000
_cell.length_b   1.000
_cell.length_c   1.000
_cell.angle_alpha   90.00
_cell.angle_beta   90.00
_cell.angle_gamma   90.00
#
_symmetry.space_group_name_H-M   'P 1'
#
loop_
_entity.id
_entity.type
_entity.pdbx_description
1 polymer ?
#
loop_
_entity_poly.entity_id
_entity_poly.type
_entity_poly.pdbx_seq_one_letter_code
_entity_poly.pdbx_strand_id
1 'polypeptide(L)'
;MDKITIKTKLMLVSLMVSLAVIVITVDSFVSTKHELMEAKKMMLTTQIDTVSSLLSYYEGEVNAGRMNLKQAQDAAKEHIKALRYNEKEYFFILNNQVQGVMHPIKPALDNTDLSDIKDPEGKQLFVEFAQVAKESKEGYVSYMWPKPDSETPLPKLTFVRAFPAWGWIVGTGVYVDDVNDEFLDVVIKKGIGIALLIVIMTGLLIAIQRSIGNKLSLMQAMAEELAGGNGDLTKRLAINGSDEPAQAAGSINAFIAAIQTMVQNAKGASDENASVATELSNTSMAIGRRMEDESSQLDAIYRTTEQIISHLVRAKRDNETTCNEVVEASEMLRVSRDELIAMIEMINHSVEVEGQFASKIHELANNARQIREVLSVIGDIADQTNLLALNAAIEAARAGEHGRGFAVVADEVRKLAERTQGSLTQTDVTISLIVSSIEEAAVQMEKNAKSIEKLGEKSHTVGERIGLTSGVVNQTSEAIKKLVVDADVNTKEIEGISQRLAAINELARANARSVEEIATTAEHLYKVAEGLNQNLGRFRA
;
A
#
# COMPACT_ATOMS: atom_id res chain seq x y z
N MET A 1 46.96 17.45 11.82
CA MET A 1 46.31 18.47 12.68
C MET A 1 44.87 18.12 13.05
N ASP A 2 44.40 16.91 12.72
CA ASP A 2 42.97 16.57 12.82
C ASP A 2 42.56 15.91 14.14
N LYS A 3 43.54 15.50 14.95
CA LYS A 3 43.30 14.96 16.31
C LYS A 3 43.22 16.03 17.41
N ILE A 4 43.30 17.31 17.05
CA ILE A 4 43.38 18.42 17.99
C ILE A 4 42.05 19.19 17.94
N THR A 5 41.38 19.31 19.09
CA THR A 5 40.10 20.02 19.19
C THR A 5 40.24 21.47 18.76
N ILE A 6 39.16 22.07 18.26
CA ILE A 6 39.14 23.50 17.89
C ILE A 6 39.59 24.38 19.07
N LYS A 7 39.21 24.01 20.29
CA LYS A 7 39.67 24.66 21.53
C LYS A 7 41.19 24.67 21.63
N THR A 8 41.84 23.52 21.43
CA THR A 8 43.29 23.40 21.52
C THR A 8 43.98 24.14 20.36
N LYS A 9 43.41 24.13 19.15
CA LYS A 9 43.95 24.91 18.01
C LYS A 9 43.94 26.42 18.30
N LEU A 10 42.84 26.95 18.82
CA LEU A 10 42.73 28.38 19.18
C LEU A 10 43.70 28.77 20.31
N MET A 11 43.90 27.90 21.30
CA MET A 11 44.90 28.13 22.37
C MET A 11 46.33 28.17 21.82
N LEU A 12 46.68 27.28 20.89
CA LEU A 12 48.01 27.28 20.27
C LEU A 12 48.28 28.55 19.46
N VAL A 13 47.28 29.04 18.71
CA VAL A 13 47.38 30.33 17.99
C VAL A 13 47.57 31.49 18.97
N SER A 14 46.80 31.51 20.08
CA SER A 14 46.95 32.51 21.14
C SER A 14 48.38 32.56 21.70
N LEU A 15 48.91 31.38 22.04
CA LEU A 15 50.25 31.23 22.61
C LEU A 15 51.31 31.71 21.61
N MET A 16 51.18 31.34 20.34
CA MET A 16 52.11 31.73 19.28
C MET A 16 52.12 33.25 19.06
N VAL A 17 50.95 33.89 19.00
CA VAL A 17 50.84 35.35 18.84
C VAL A 17 51.40 36.08 20.06
N SER A 18 51.09 35.60 21.27
CA SER A 18 51.62 36.18 22.51
C SER A 18 53.15 36.10 22.55
N LEU A 19 53.73 34.97 22.16
CA LEU A 19 55.18 34.80 22.09
C LEU A 19 55.81 35.74 21.05
N ALA A 20 55.19 35.88 19.88
CA ALA A 20 55.67 36.81 18.85
C ALA A 20 55.69 38.27 19.34
N VAL A 21 54.63 38.70 20.04
CA VAL A 21 54.56 40.04 20.64
C VAL A 21 55.65 40.24 21.69
N ILE A 22 55.91 39.24 22.54
CA ILE A 22 56.99 39.31 23.54
C ILE A 22 58.36 39.47 22.86
N VAL A 23 58.65 38.67 21.84
CA VAL A 23 59.94 38.73 21.11
C VAL A 23 60.14 40.11 20.47
N ILE A 24 59.14 40.64 19.77
CA ILE A 24 59.19 41.97 19.15
C ILE A 24 59.38 43.08 20.20
N THR A 25 58.75 42.94 21.36
CA THR A 25 58.85 43.91 22.46
C THR A 25 60.24 43.95 23.06
N VAL A 26 60.82 42.77 23.34
CA VAL A 26 62.18 42.65 23.88
C VAL A 26 63.19 43.26 22.91
N ASP A 27 63.09 42.94 21.62
CA ASP A 27 63.94 43.51 20.57
C ASP A 27 63.83 45.04 20.50
N SER A 28 62.61 45.59 20.52
CA SER A 28 62.37 47.03 20.51
C SER A 28 62.99 47.75 21.71
N PHE A 29 62.92 47.17 22.91
CA PHE A 29 63.54 47.75 24.10
C PHE A 29 65.08 47.71 24.04
N VAL A 30 65.66 46.62 23.53
CA VAL A 30 67.11 46.53 23.32
C VAL A 30 67.56 47.60 22.31
N SER A 31 66.87 47.75 21.17
CA SER A 31 67.18 48.77 20.16
C SER A 31 67.09 50.19 20.75
N THR A 32 66.01 50.48 21.48
CA THR A 32 65.80 51.82 22.08
C THR A 32 66.94 52.20 23.04
N LYS A 33 67.40 51.27 23.88
CA LYS A 33 68.52 51.53 24.79
C LYS A 33 69.82 51.80 24.04
N HIS A 34 70.06 51.05 22.97
CA HIS A 34 71.24 51.22 22.12
C HIS A 34 71.23 52.59 21.42
N GLU A 35 70.11 52.95 20.79
CA GLU A 35 69.94 54.24 20.10
C GLU A 35 70.13 55.43 21.05
N LEU A 36 69.58 55.36 22.26
CA LEU A 36 69.71 56.43 23.24
C LEU A 36 71.18 56.65 23.66
N MET A 37 71.94 55.56 23.86
CA MET A 37 73.35 55.63 24.20
C MET A 37 74.20 56.22 23.07
N GLU A 38 73.96 55.81 21.82
CA GLU A 38 74.65 56.35 20.65
C GLU A 38 74.31 57.83 20.42
N ALA A 39 73.07 58.25 20.66
CA ALA A 39 72.68 59.65 20.62
C ALA A 39 73.45 60.51 21.64
N LYS A 40 73.63 60.01 22.89
CA LYS A 40 74.45 60.73 23.89
C LYS A 40 75.92 60.79 23.50
N LYS A 41 76.50 59.72 22.95
CA LYS A 41 77.88 59.73 22.41
C LYS A 41 78.05 60.79 21.33
N MET A 42 77.19 60.79 20.31
CA MET A 42 77.20 61.78 19.24
C MET A 42 77.09 63.22 19.76
N MET A 43 76.23 63.43 20.77
CA MET A 43 76.11 64.72 21.44
C MET A 43 77.43 65.15 22.09
N LEU A 44 78.14 64.27 22.81
CA LEU A 44 79.43 64.58 23.43
C LEU A 44 80.49 64.98 22.39
N THR A 45 80.58 64.27 21.27
CA THR A 45 81.49 64.63 20.18
C THR A 45 81.17 66.01 19.63
N THR A 46 79.89 66.30 19.37
CA THR A 46 79.43 67.60 18.85
C THR A 46 79.75 68.76 19.82
N GLN A 47 79.61 68.52 21.13
CA GLN A 47 79.97 69.51 22.14
C GLN A 47 81.49 69.78 22.17
N ILE A 48 82.32 68.74 22.00
CA ILE A 48 83.77 68.90 21.90
C ILE A 48 84.19 69.53 20.57
N ASP A 49 83.50 69.31 19.45
CA ASP A 49 83.72 70.04 18.19
C ASP A 49 83.55 71.55 18.37
N THR A 50 82.53 71.95 19.16
CA THR A 50 82.27 73.35 19.49
C THR A 50 83.43 73.96 20.28
N VAL A 51 83.91 73.26 21.31
CA VAL A 51 85.06 73.74 22.10
C VAL A 51 86.36 73.70 21.30
N SER A 52 86.55 72.70 20.46
CA SER A 52 87.71 72.59 19.57
C SER A 52 87.76 73.76 18.58
N SER A 53 86.61 74.16 18.03
CA SER A 53 86.50 75.33 17.15
C SER A 53 86.84 76.64 17.89
N LEU A 54 86.41 76.77 19.15
CA LEU A 54 86.79 77.89 20.00
C LEU A 54 88.31 77.93 20.28
N LEU A 55 88.92 76.78 20.55
CA LEU A 55 90.37 76.68 20.74
C LEU A 55 91.13 77.03 19.45
N SER A 56 90.68 76.53 18.29
CA SER A 56 91.26 76.86 16.99
C SER A 56 91.13 78.34 16.64
N TYR A 57 90.06 79.02 17.05
CA TYR A 57 89.93 80.48 16.92
C TYR A 57 91.05 81.19 17.69
N TYR A 58 91.24 80.85 18.97
CA TYR A 58 92.30 81.45 19.78
C TYR A 58 93.71 81.10 19.29
N GLU A 59 93.93 79.88 18.80
CA GLU A 59 95.18 79.51 18.13
C GLU A 59 95.42 80.36 16.87
N GLY A 60 94.37 80.61 16.09
CA GLY A 60 94.40 81.53 14.94
C GLY A 60 94.78 82.97 15.33
N GLU A 61 94.27 83.49 16.45
CA GLU A 61 94.64 84.81 16.98
C GLU A 61 96.11 84.88 17.41
N VAL A 62 96.66 83.78 17.95
CA VAL A 62 98.09 83.65 18.27
C VAL A 62 98.94 83.64 17.00
N ASN A 63 98.56 82.84 16.02
CA ASN A 63 99.27 82.73 14.74
C ASN A 63 99.23 84.03 13.94
N ALA A 64 98.17 84.83 14.09
CA ALA A 64 98.06 86.17 13.49
C ALA A 64 98.82 87.26 14.26
N GLY A 65 99.44 86.93 15.41
CA GLY A 65 100.16 87.89 16.26
C GLY A 65 99.29 88.88 17.02
N ARG A 66 97.95 88.70 17.03
CA ARG A 66 97.00 89.58 17.76
C ARG A 66 96.95 89.27 19.25
N MET A 67 97.27 88.04 19.64
CA MET A 67 97.41 87.63 21.05
C MET A 67 98.73 86.88 21.23
N ASN A 68 99.34 86.99 22.41
CA ASN A 68 100.39 86.03 22.78
C ASN A 68 99.75 84.71 23.27
N LEU A 69 100.53 83.61 23.22
CA LEU A 69 100.04 82.28 23.57
C LEU A 69 99.39 82.23 24.97
N LYS A 70 99.97 82.92 25.95
CA LYS A 70 99.45 82.94 27.32
C LYS A 70 98.10 83.67 27.41
N GLN A 71 97.97 84.83 26.76
CA GLN A 71 96.71 85.58 26.69
C GLN A 71 95.60 84.75 26.04
N ALA A 72 95.89 84.07 24.92
CA ALA A 72 94.94 83.23 24.22
C ALA A 72 94.52 81.99 25.04
N GLN A 73 95.47 81.35 25.72
CA GLN A 73 95.18 80.23 26.61
C GLN A 73 94.36 80.65 27.84
N ASP A 74 94.68 81.78 28.46
CA ASP A 74 93.92 82.28 29.62
C ASP A 74 92.49 82.67 29.22
N ALA A 75 92.30 83.34 28.08
CA ALA A 75 90.99 83.66 27.53
C ALA A 75 90.19 82.39 27.16
N ALA A 76 90.81 81.41 26.50
CA ALA A 76 90.15 80.15 26.15
C ALA A 76 89.69 79.38 27.39
N LYS A 77 90.53 79.29 28.43
CA LYS A 77 90.16 78.66 29.71
C LYS A 77 88.95 79.33 30.33
N GLU A 78 88.93 80.67 30.40
CA GLU A 78 87.83 81.42 31.01
C GLU A 78 86.50 81.16 30.29
N HIS A 79 86.50 81.20 28.94
CA HIS A 79 85.30 80.93 28.15
C HIS A 79 84.84 79.48 28.31
N ILE A 80 85.75 78.50 28.17
CA ILE A 80 85.41 77.08 28.29
C ILE A 80 84.90 76.75 29.70
N LYS A 81 85.46 77.39 30.73
CA LYS A 81 85.04 77.24 32.13
C LYS A 81 83.59 77.68 32.35
N ALA A 82 83.11 78.67 31.60
CA ALA A 82 81.74 79.19 31.69
C ALA A 82 80.72 78.37 30.88
N LEU A 83 81.15 77.60 29.88
CA LEU A 83 80.23 76.83 29.03
C LEU A 83 79.50 75.73 29.81
N ARG A 84 78.18 75.66 29.63
CA ARG A 84 77.32 74.59 30.12
C ARG A 84 76.37 74.12 29.03
N TYR A 85 76.04 72.83 29.03
CA TYR A 85 74.97 72.25 28.20
C TYR A 85 74.20 71.20 29.01
N ASN A 86 73.01 70.81 28.55
CA ASN A 86 72.09 69.96 29.30
C ASN A 86 71.95 70.40 30.77
N GLU A 87 71.75 71.71 30.94
CA GLU A 87 71.62 72.43 32.22
C GLU A 87 72.88 72.48 33.10
N LYS A 88 73.60 71.37 33.25
CA LYS A 88 74.66 71.21 34.28
C LYS A 88 75.97 70.60 33.77
N GLU A 89 76.03 70.09 32.55
CA GLU A 89 77.26 69.48 32.02
C GLU A 89 78.30 70.52 31.66
N TYR A 90 79.55 70.12 31.74
CA TYR A 90 80.68 71.03 31.73
C TYR A 90 81.87 70.45 30.96
N PHE A 91 82.83 71.33 30.66
CA PHE A 91 84.08 70.98 29.98
C PHE A 91 85.25 71.11 30.94
N PHE A 92 86.24 70.24 30.81
CA PHE A 92 87.51 70.33 31.54
C PHE A 92 88.69 70.19 30.58
N ILE A 93 89.86 70.62 31.02
CA ILE A 93 91.09 70.59 30.24
C ILE A 93 92.20 70.02 31.13
N LEU A 94 92.96 69.07 30.59
CA LEU A 94 94.25 68.65 31.11
C LEU A 94 95.33 68.79 30.03
N ASN A 95 96.60 68.64 30.38
CA ASN A 95 97.69 68.59 29.41
C ASN A 95 98.18 67.16 29.17
N ASN A 96 99.06 66.99 28.18
CA ASN A 96 99.66 65.71 27.81
C ASN A 96 100.52 65.06 28.91
N GLN A 97 100.86 65.81 29.98
CA GLN A 97 101.59 65.33 31.15
C GLN A 97 100.65 64.96 32.31
N VAL A 98 99.34 64.86 32.05
CA VAL A 98 98.31 64.54 33.04
C VAL A 98 98.20 65.59 34.15
N GLN A 99 98.49 66.85 33.85
CA GLN A 99 98.26 67.96 34.77
C GLN A 99 96.95 68.66 34.43
N GLY A 100 96.19 69.05 35.46
CA GLY A 100 94.97 69.81 35.27
C GLY A 100 95.27 71.20 34.73
N VAL A 101 94.56 71.60 33.68
CA VAL A 101 94.69 72.94 33.09
C VAL A 101 93.50 73.81 33.49
N MET A 102 92.29 73.24 33.48
CA MET A 102 91.07 73.90 33.91
C MET A 102 89.98 72.89 34.24
N HIS A 103 89.38 72.98 35.42
CA HIS A 103 88.17 72.27 35.79
C HIS A 103 87.14 73.22 36.41
N PRO A 104 85.91 73.30 35.87
CA PRO A 104 84.94 74.31 36.30
C PRO A 104 84.30 74.01 37.66
N ILE A 105 84.06 72.72 37.97
CA ILE A 105 83.43 72.30 39.23
C ILE A 105 84.44 72.09 40.36
N LYS A 106 85.63 71.54 40.04
CA LYS A 106 86.71 71.25 40.99
C LYS A 106 87.98 72.06 40.66
N PRO A 107 87.98 73.39 40.85
CA PRO A 107 89.13 74.25 40.53
C PRO A 107 90.39 73.92 41.33
N ALA A 108 90.27 73.15 42.43
CA ALA A 108 91.42 72.61 43.16
C ALA A 108 92.29 71.64 42.34
N LEU A 109 91.80 71.18 41.18
CA LEU A 109 92.55 70.35 40.22
C LEU A 109 93.38 71.17 39.24
N ASP A 110 93.20 72.50 39.21
CA ASP A 110 93.89 73.37 38.26
C ASP A 110 95.38 73.47 38.63
N ASN A 111 96.27 73.21 37.66
CA ASN A 111 97.72 73.20 37.78
C ASN A 111 98.30 72.15 38.76
N THR A 112 97.54 71.11 39.09
CA THR A 112 98.02 69.97 39.90
C THR A 112 98.30 68.75 39.02
N ASP A 113 99.16 67.85 39.50
CA ASP A 113 99.31 66.51 38.90
C ASP A 113 98.05 65.66 39.18
N LEU A 114 97.46 65.08 38.14
CA LEU A 114 96.25 64.28 38.23
C LEU A 114 96.52 62.77 38.08
N SER A 115 97.77 62.36 37.92
CA SER A 115 98.15 60.96 37.59
C SER A 115 97.79 59.95 38.70
N ASP A 116 97.83 60.38 39.96
CA ASP A 116 97.50 59.55 41.12
C ASP A 116 95.99 59.53 41.47
N ILE A 117 95.18 60.36 40.81
CA ILE A 117 93.74 60.42 41.09
C ILE A 117 93.04 59.20 40.47
N LYS A 118 92.35 58.45 41.33
CA LYS A 118 91.54 57.29 40.97
C LYS A 118 90.08 57.54 41.26
N ASP A 119 89.21 56.95 40.44
CA ASP A 119 87.81 56.81 40.80
C ASP A 119 87.61 55.72 41.88
N PRO A 120 86.42 55.57 42.48
CA PRO A 120 86.14 54.54 43.49
C PRO A 120 86.35 53.09 43.01
N GLU A 121 86.37 52.83 41.71
CA GLU A 121 86.65 51.50 41.14
C GLU A 121 88.16 51.29 40.90
N GLY A 122 88.99 52.27 41.26
CA GLY A 122 90.45 52.21 41.15
C GLY A 122 90.99 52.69 39.81
N LYS A 123 90.14 53.22 38.93
CA LYS A 123 90.50 53.67 37.58
C LYS A 123 91.23 55.01 37.60
N GLN A 124 92.43 55.07 37.05
CA GLN A 124 93.20 56.32 36.87
C GLN A 124 92.65 57.11 35.68
N LEU A 125 91.47 57.71 35.85
CA LEU A 125 90.70 58.31 34.76
C LEU A 125 91.47 59.37 33.96
N PHE A 126 92.28 60.22 34.60
CA PHE A 126 93.01 61.29 33.90
C PHE A 126 94.18 60.75 33.10
N VAL A 127 94.82 59.68 33.57
CA VAL A 127 95.84 58.94 32.83
C VAL A 127 95.22 58.30 31.58
N GLU A 128 94.04 57.70 31.74
CA GLU A 128 93.33 57.09 30.61
C GLU A 128 92.85 58.14 29.59
N PHE A 129 92.39 59.32 30.02
CA PHE A 129 92.10 60.42 29.11
C PHE A 129 93.32 60.81 28.28
N ALA A 130 94.47 60.95 28.94
CA ALA A 130 95.73 61.27 28.26
C ALA A 130 96.18 60.15 27.32
N GLN A 131 96.01 58.89 27.72
CA GLN A 131 96.34 57.74 26.90
C GLN A 131 95.45 57.68 25.64
N VAL A 132 94.14 57.80 25.81
CA VAL A 132 93.17 57.80 24.69
C VAL A 132 93.45 58.96 23.74
N ALA A 133 93.66 60.16 24.27
CA ALA A 133 93.98 61.34 23.48
C ALA A 133 95.34 61.21 22.76
N LYS A 134 96.31 60.49 23.34
CA LYS A 134 97.62 60.25 22.72
C LYS A 134 97.56 59.18 21.61
N GLU A 135 96.86 58.07 21.85
CA GLU A 135 96.83 56.93 20.94
C GLU A 135 95.89 57.15 19.75
N SER A 136 94.69 57.70 20.01
CA SER A 136 93.61 57.78 19.02
C SER A 136 93.21 59.21 18.68
N LYS A 137 93.89 60.23 19.23
CA LYS A 137 93.55 61.67 19.17
C LYS A 137 92.26 62.04 19.90
N GLU A 138 91.29 61.16 19.94
CA GLU A 138 90.03 61.31 20.64
C GLU A 138 89.46 59.94 21.05
N GLY A 139 88.51 59.94 21.98
CA GLY A 139 87.80 58.72 22.35
C GLY A 139 86.93 58.86 23.59
N TYR A 140 86.20 57.80 23.90
CA TYR A 140 85.30 57.73 25.05
C TYR A 140 85.94 56.96 26.20
N VAL A 141 85.79 57.47 27.41
CA VAL A 141 86.26 56.86 28.64
C VAL A 141 85.11 56.87 29.64
N SER A 142 84.75 55.68 30.11
CA SER A 142 83.75 55.49 31.17
C SER A 142 84.45 55.36 32.53
N TYR A 143 83.97 56.05 33.54
CA TYR A 143 84.55 56.05 34.90
C TYR A 143 83.50 56.55 35.89
N MET A 144 83.79 56.46 37.19
CA MET A 144 82.89 56.95 38.23
C MET A 144 83.27 58.39 38.62
N TRP A 145 82.33 59.33 38.53
CA TRP A 145 82.56 60.72 38.92
C TRP A 145 81.35 61.31 39.62
N PRO A 146 81.52 62.16 40.65
CA PRO A 146 80.41 62.86 41.26
C PRO A 146 79.74 63.84 40.29
N LYS A 147 78.43 64.03 40.45
CA LYS A 147 77.68 65.13 39.80
C LYS A 147 78.07 66.49 40.42
N PRO A 148 77.86 67.62 39.73
CA PRO A 148 78.15 68.93 40.31
C PRO A 148 77.43 69.22 41.63
N ASP A 149 76.29 68.59 41.87
CA ASP A 149 75.38 68.77 43.02
C ASP A 149 75.39 67.60 44.02
N SER A 150 76.27 66.60 43.84
CA SER A 150 76.36 65.42 44.71
C SER A 150 77.80 64.92 44.84
N GLU A 151 78.18 64.46 46.03
CA GLU A 151 79.49 63.82 46.24
C GLU A 151 79.50 62.33 45.87
N THR A 152 78.33 61.72 45.63
CA THR A 152 78.23 60.31 45.25
C THR A 152 78.72 60.11 43.82
N PRO A 153 79.77 59.30 43.59
CA PRO A 153 80.25 59.01 42.25
C PRO A 153 79.24 58.17 41.49
N LEU A 154 78.92 58.60 40.27
CA LEU A 154 78.02 57.91 39.35
C LEU A 154 78.75 57.55 38.07
N PRO A 155 78.32 56.50 37.33
CA PRO A 155 78.95 56.15 36.07
C PRO A 155 78.82 57.31 35.08
N LYS A 156 79.95 57.85 34.65
CA LYS A 156 80.06 58.94 33.70
C LYS A 156 80.79 58.47 32.45
N LEU A 157 80.21 58.73 31.29
CA LEU A 157 80.86 58.54 29.99
C LEU A 157 81.38 59.90 29.53
N THR A 158 82.69 60.03 29.36
CA THR A 158 83.33 61.25 28.87
C THR A 158 83.96 61.02 27.52
N PHE A 159 83.79 61.97 26.62
CA PHE A 159 84.55 62.06 25.39
C PHE A 159 85.70 63.04 25.61
N VAL A 160 86.92 62.63 25.25
CA VAL A 160 88.11 63.46 25.30
C VAL A 160 88.73 63.61 23.92
N ARG A 161 89.32 64.77 23.65
CA ARG A 161 90.03 65.04 22.40
C ARG A 161 91.29 65.85 22.66
N ALA A 162 92.38 65.43 22.04
CA ALA A 162 93.63 66.17 21.99
C ALA A 162 93.48 67.44 21.14
N PHE A 163 94.00 68.54 21.66
CA PHE A 163 94.28 69.77 20.95
C PHE A 163 95.80 69.95 20.88
N PRO A 164 96.47 69.39 19.86
CA PRO A 164 97.92 69.21 19.85
C PRO A 164 98.72 70.51 19.91
N ALA A 165 98.18 71.59 19.33
CA ALA A 165 98.84 72.90 19.27
C ALA A 165 99.29 73.41 20.64
N TRP A 166 98.49 73.14 21.68
CA TRP A 166 98.77 73.57 23.05
C TRP A 166 99.10 72.40 23.99
N GLY A 167 99.18 71.18 23.45
CA GLY A 167 99.31 69.97 24.26
C GLY A 167 98.18 69.79 25.26
N TRP A 168 96.99 70.31 24.95
CA TRP A 168 95.79 70.23 25.79
C TRP A 168 94.93 69.05 25.37
N ILE A 169 94.14 68.54 26.30
CA ILE A 169 93.12 67.53 26.09
C ILE A 169 91.86 68.10 26.71
N VAL A 170 90.83 68.27 25.89
CA VAL A 170 89.53 68.76 26.33
C VAL A 170 88.62 67.56 26.54
N GLY A 171 87.93 67.52 27.66
CA GLY A 171 86.94 66.50 27.95
C GLY A 171 85.58 67.07 28.34
N THR A 172 84.53 66.33 28.00
CA THR A 172 83.18 66.54 28.51
C THR A 172 82.43 65.21 28.54
N GLY A 173 81.44 65.06 29.41
CA GLY A 173 80.76 63.80 29.60
C GLY A 173 79.33 63.94 30.08
N VAL A 174 78.60 62.83 30.03
CA VAL A 174 77.24 62.68 30.57
C VAL A 174 77.20 61.49 31.53
N TYR A 175 76.28 61.54 32.49
CA TYR A 175 76.06 60.45 33.42
C TYR A 175 75.13 59.39 32.80
N VAL A 176 75.46 58.11 33.03
CA VAL A 176 74.74 56.97 32.45
C VAL A 176 73.39 56.72 33.15
N ASP A 177 73.24 57.17 34.39
CA ASP A 177 71.97 57.12 35.13
C ASP A 177 70.89 57.97 34.43
N ASP A 178 71.21 59.17 33.97
CA ASP A 178 70.27 60.03 33.24
C ASP A 178 69.75 59.35 31.95
N VAL A 179 70.60 58.54 31.31
CA VAL A 179 70.23 57.71 30.14
C VAL A 179 69.30 56.56 30.56
N ASN A 180 69.55 55.94 31.70
CA ASN A 180 68.69 54.87 32.21
C ASN A 180 67.33 55.40 32.65
N ASP A 181 67.25 56.59 33.24
CA ASP A 181 65.99 57.22 33.63
C ASP A 181 65.14 57.57 32.40
N GLU A 182 65.76 58.14 31.36
CA GLU A 182 65.09 58.42 30.08
C GLU A 182 64.64 57.11 29.39
N PHE A 183 65.42 56.03 29.51
CA PHE A 183 65.02 54.70 29.03
C PHE A 183 63.84 54.11 29.83
N LEU A 184 63.83 54.25 31.15
CA LEU A 184 62.76 53.73 32.01
C LEU A 184 61.40 54.39 31.69
N ASP A 185 61.37 55.69 31.41
CA ASP A 185 60.14 56.39 31.00
C ASP A 185 59.57 55.82 29.68
N VAL A 186 60.45 55.54 28.71
CA VAL A 186 60.03 54.92 27.43
C VAL A 186 59.54 53.49 27.64
N VAL A 187 60.20 52.71 28.49
CA VAL A 187 59.79 51.33 28.84
C VAL A 187 58.41 51.31 29.50
N ILE A 188 58.15 52.19 30.46
CA ILE A 188 56.85 52.25 31.17
C ILE A 188 55.73 52.61 30.19
N LYS A 189 55.89 53.69 29.40
CA LYS A 189 54.86 54.16 28.45
C LYS A 189 54.52 53.10 27.39
N LYS A 190 55.53 52.49 26.76
CA LYS A 190 55.32 51.43 25.75
C LYS A 190 54.81 50.14 26.39
N GLY A 191 55.30 49.78 27.58
CA GLY A 191 54.93 48.56 28.30
C GLY A 191 53.45 48.50 28.66
N ILE A 192 52.86 49.61 29.11
CA ILE A 192 51.42 49.68 29.42
C ILE A 192 50.57 49.41 28.16
N GLY A 193 50.93 50.00 27.02
CA GLY A 193 50.21 49.80 25.75
C GLY A 193 50.22 48.35 25.30
N ILE A 194 51.36 47.67 25.44
CA ILE A 194 51.53 46.26 25.07
C ILE A 194 50.75 45.34 26.02
N ALA A 195 50.78 45.62 27.33
CA ALA A 195 50.00 44.86 28.31
C ALA A 195 48.49 44.94 28.04
N LEU A 196 47.97 46.13 27.73
CA LEU A 196 46.57 46.31 27.33
C LEU A 196 46.21 45.53 26.06
N LEU A 197 47.09 45.54 25.06
CA LEU A 197 46.88 44.82 23.80
C LEU A 197 46.79 43.31 24.04
N ILE A 198 47.66 42.74 24.90
CA ILE A 198 47.63 41.32 25.27
C ILE A 198 46.30 40.95 25.97
N VAL A 199 45.81 41.79 26.88
CA VAL A 199 44.54 41.56 27.58
C VAL A 199 43.35 41.56 26.60
N ILE A 200 43.29 42.55 25.70
CA ILE A 200 42.22 42.66 24.69
C ILE A 200 42.25 41.44 23.75
N MET A 201 43.43 41.07 23.25
CA MET A 201 43.61 39.90 22.38
C MET A 201 43.18 38.61 23.06
N THR A 202 43.57 38.42 24.32
CA THR A 202 43.18 37.24 25.10
C THR A 202 41.67 37.19 25.32
N GLY A 203 41.04 38.32 25.66
CA GLY A 203 39.60 38.43 25.84
C GLY A 203 38.81 38.09 24.55
N LEU A 204 39.26 38.61 23.40
CA LEU A 204 38.64 38.35 22.11
C LEU A 204 38.70 36.86 21.74
N LEU A 205 39.85 36.21 21.96
CA LEU A 205 40.01 34.77 21.69
C LEU A 205 39.12 33.90 22.58
N ILE A 206 38.98 34.24 23.87
CA ILE A 206 38.06 33.54 24.78
C ILE A 206 36.60 33.72 24.34
N ALA A 207 36.22 34.93 23.88
CA ALA A 207 34.88 35.20 23.38
C ALA A 207 34.55 34.37 22.12
N ILE A 208 35.47 34.32 21.15
CA ILE A 208 35.34 33.49 19.94
C ILE A 208 35.25 32.01 20.31
N GLN A 209 36.11 31.53 21.21
CA GLN A 209 36.08 30.14 21.67
C GLN A 209 34.73 29.77 22.30
N ARG A 210 34.16 30.64 23.15
CA ARG A 210 32.85 30.40 23.78
C ARG A 210 31.72 30.43 22.76
N SER A 211 31.74 31.37 21.81
CA SER A 211 30.70 31.51 20.78
C SER A 211 30.64 30.28 19.86
N ILE A 212 31.79 29.84 19.33
CA ILE A 212 31.85 28.73 18.36
C ILE A 212 31.83 27.37 19.07
N GLY A 213 32.63 27.21 20.12
CA GLY A 213 32.81 25.92 20.80
C GLY A 213 31.53 25.39 21.45
N ASN A 214 30.75 26.26 22.09
CA ASN A 214 29.49 25.85 22.72
C ASN A 214 28.45 25.42 21.67
N LYS A 215 28.32 26.18 20.57
CA LYS A 215 27.38 25.86 19.48
C LYS A 215 27.70 24.52 18.83
N LEU A 216 28.98 24.26 18.54
CA LEU A 216 29.41 22.97 17.97
C LEU A 216 29.20 21.80 18.94
N SER A 217 29.43 22.00 20.23
CA SER A 217 29.18 20.97 21.24
C SER A 217 27.70 20.60 21.34
N LEU A 218 26.79 21.56 21.21
CA LEU A 218 25.34 21.32 21.22
C LEU A 218 24.90 20.55 19.96
N MET A 219 25.44 20.89 18.79
CA MET A 219 25.19 20.14 17.55
C MET A 219 25.68 18.70 17.65
N GLN A 220 26.87 18.50 18.20
CA GLN A 220 27.43 17.16 18.43
C GLN A 220 26.53 16.35 19.37
N ALA A 221 26.12 16.94 20.50
CA ALA A 221 25.22 16.26 21.43
C ALA A 221 23.88 15.87 20.79
N MET A 222 23.30 16.77 19.98
CA MET A 222 22.09 16.48 19.21
C MET A 222 22.31 15.33 18.21
N ALA A 223 23.44 15.34 17.49
CA ALA A 223 23.76 14.28 16.53
C ALA A 223 23.99 12.92 17.22
N GLU A 224 24.67 12.90 18.37
CA GLU A 224 24.87 11.70 19.18
C GLU A 224 23.54 11.15 19.72
N GLU A 225 22.65 12.03 20.18
CA GLU A 225 21.31 11.64 20.66
C GLU A 225 20.47 11.03 19.52
N LEU A 226 20.48 11.64 18.33
CA LEU A 226 19.76 11.14 17.16
C LEU A 226 20.35 9.81 16.64
N ALA A 227 21.68 9.66 16.68
CA ALA A 227 22.37 8.44 16.25
C ALA A 227 22.17 7.27 17.24
N GLY A 228 21.86 7.54 18.50
CA GLY A 228 21.63 6.54 19.55
C GLY A 228 20.37 5.69 19.38
N GLY A 229 19.55 5.92 18.36
CA GLY A 229 18.40 5.08 17.99
C GLY A 229 17.11 5.28 18.81
N ASN A 230 17.15 6.11 19.87
CA ASN A 230 15.98 6.53 20.66
C ASN A 230 15.79 8.06 20.59
N GLY A 231 16.03 8.63 19.40
CA GLY A 231 16.09 10.08 19.22
C GLY A 231 14.75 10.76 19.48
N ASP A 232 14.76 11.79 20.32
CA ASP A 232 13.62 12.69 20.49
C ASP A 232 13.58 13.70 19.34
N LEU A 233 12.81 13.38 18.30
CA LEU A 233 12.63 14.22 17.11
C LEU A 233 11.80 15.48 17.39
N THR A 234 11.33 15.71 18.62
CA THR A 234 10.69 16.97 19.02
C THR A 234 11.72 18.03 19.44
N LYS A 235 12.96 17.63 19.74
CA LYS A 235 14.01 18.57 20.14
C LYS A 235 14.51 19.41 18.97
N ARG A 236 14.93 20.64 19.26
CA ARG A 236 15.48 21.60 18.29
C ARG A 236 16.68 22.32 18.88
N LEU A 237 17.67 22.60 18.04
CA LEU A 237 18.79 23.48 18.38
C LEU A 237 18.33 24.94 18.37
N ALA A 238 18.71 25.72 19.37
CA ALA A 238 18.42 27.15 19.40
C ALA A 238 19.22 27.88 18.31
N ILE A 239 18.53 28.63 17.45
CA ILE A 239 19.15 29.41 16.37
C ILE A 239 19.43 30.82 16.89
N ASN A 240 20.60 31.01 17.51
CA ASN A 240 21.03 32.31 18.04
C ASN A 240 22.13 32.92 17.14
N GLY A 241 21.77 33.97 16.42
CA GLY A 241 22.67 34.71 15.52
C GLY A 241 22.47 34.38 14.03
N SER A 242 23.37 34.88 13.20
CA SER A 242 23.33 34.71 11.73
C SER A 242 24.65 34.19 11.15
N ASP A 243 25.54 33.72 12.03
CA ASP A 243 26.83 33.14 11.69
C ASP A 243 26.67 31.71 11.13
N GLU A 244 27.76 31.15 10.59
CA GLU A 244 27.80 29.81 9.99
C GLU A 244 27.31 28.72 10.96
N PRO A 245 27.65 28.75 12.27
CA PRO A 245 27.05 27.84 13.25
C PRO A 245 25.53 27.99 13.37
N ALA A 246 24.98 29.22 13.38
CA ALA A 246 23.53 29.40 13.44
C ALA A 246 22.83 28.84 12.18
N GLN A 247 23.41 29.02 11.00
CA GLN A 247 22.90 28.45 9.75
C GLN A 247 22.94 26.91 9.78
N ALA A 248 24.04 26.31 10.27
CA ALA A 248 24.15 24.87 10.44
C ALA A 248 23.09 24.30 11.41
N ALA A 249 22.82 25.00 12.52
CA ALA A 249 21.75 24.62 13.45
C ALA A 249 20.36 24.65 12.78
N GLY A 250 20.10 25.66 11.94
CA GLY A 250 18.89 25.75 11.12
C GLY A 250 18.71 24.58 10.17
N SER A 251 19.77 24.22 9.43
CA SER A 251 19.76 23.05 8.53
C SER A 251 19.53 21.73 9.27
N ILE A 252 20.16 21.55 10.45
CA ILE A 252 19.92 20.38 11.30
C ILE A 252 18.46 20.34 11.76
N ASN A 253 17.88 21.46 12.19
CA ASN A 253 16.47 21.52 12.59
C ASN A 253 15.52 21.18 11.44
N ALA A 254 15.80 21.65 10.22
CA ALA A 254 15.02 21.33 9.03
C ALA A 254 15.10 19.82 8.70
N PHE A 255 16.30 19.23 8.84
CA PHE A 255 16.50 17.80 8.67
C PHE A 255 15.74 16.97 9.72
N ILE A 256 15.79 17.37 11.00
CA ILE A 256 15.01 16.71 12.08
C ILE A 256 13.51 16.80 11.78
N ALA A 257 13.01 17.95 11.32
CA ALA A 257 11.60 18.11 10.96
C ALA A 257 11.19 17.19 9.80
N ALA A 258 12.03 17.06 8.77
CA ALA A 258 11.77 16.14 7.66
C ALA A 258 11.72 14.67 8.11
N ILE A 259 12.63 14.24 8.98
CA ILE A 259 12.59 12.89 9.57
C ILE A 259 11.34 12.72 10.43
N GLN A 260 10.99 13.70 11.26
CA GLN A 260 9.80 13.65 12.11
C GLN A 260 8.53 13.41 11.28
N THR A 261 8.33 14.18 10.20
CA THR A 261 7.20 13.98 9.28
C THR A 261 7.26 12.61 8.59
N MET A 262 8.44 12.15 8.19
CA MET A 262 8.59 10.82 7.57
C MET A 262 8.22 9.69 8.54
N VAL A 263 8.65 9.78 9.80
CA VAL A 263 8.30 8.81 10.86
C VAL A 263 6.80 8.84 11.16
N GLN A 264 6.19 10.03 11.26
CA GLN A 264 4.74 10.17 11.47
C GLN A 264 3.93 9.56 10.32
N ASN A 265 4.30 9.85 9.07
CA ASN A 265 3.65 9.28 7.88
C ASN A 265 3.84 7.75 7.82
N ALA A 266 5.05 7.25 8.11
CA ALA A 266 5.33 5.83 8.14
C ALA A 266 4.51 5.12 9.24
N LYS A 267 4.33 5.75 10.40
CA LYS A 267 3.49 5.24 11.48
C LYS A 267 2.02 5.18 11.06
N GLY A 268 1.49 6.24 10.45
CA GLY A 268 0.12 6.26 9.93
C GLY A 268 -0.12 5.16 8.89
N ALA A 269 0.79 4.99 7.93
CA ALA A 269 0.71 3.91 6.94
C ALA A 269 0.83 2.50 7.58
N SER A 270 1.62 2.37 8.64
CA SER A 270 1.74 1.13 9.40
C SER A 270 0.45 0.77 10.13
N ASP A 271 -0.18 1.74 10.81
CA ASP A 271 -1.46 1.54 11.50
C ASP A 271 -2.59 1.20 10.49
N GLU A 272 -2.61 1.87 9.34
CA GLU A 272 -3.53 1.55 8.24
C GLU A 272 -3.33 0.13 7.71
N ASN A 273 -2.09 -0.28 7.43
CA ASN A 273 -1.78 -1.65 7.00
C ASN A 273 -2.20 -2.70 8.04
N ALA A 274 -2.02 -2.44 9.34
CA ALA A 274 -2.46 -3.33 10.39
C ALA A 274 -4.00 -3.49 10.42
N SER A 275 -4.72 -2.37 10.22
CA SER A 275 -6.18 -2.37 10.11
C SER A 275 -6.65 -3.17 8.88
N VAL A 276 -6.07 -2.91 7.71
CA VAL A 276 -6.38 -3.62 6.46
C VAL A 276 -6.08 -5.12 6.60
N ALA A 277 -4.98 -5.49 7.24
CA ALA A 277 -4.64 -6.88 7.51
C ALA A 277 -5.68 -7.57 8.40
N THR A 278 -6.16 -6.90 9.44
CA THR A 278 -7.20 -7.45 10.32
C THR A 278 -8.53 -7.59 9.59
N GLU A 279 -8.92 -6.60 8.79
CA GLU A 279 -10.13 -6.66 7.96
C GLU A 279 -10.05 -7.80 6.93
N LEU A 280 -8.89 -7.97 6.29
CA LEU A 280 -8.62 -9.05 5.35
C LEU A 280 -8.72 -10.42 6.02
N SER A 281 -8.15 -10.57 7.22
CA SER A 281 -8.25 -11.81 8.02
C SER A 281 -9.71 -12.15 8.37
N ASN A 282 -10.46 -11.18 8.87
CA ASN A 282 -11.89 -11.36 9.18
C ASN A 282 -12.72 -11.73 7.94
N THR A 283 -12.44 -11.06 6.83
CA THR A 283 -13.12 -11.33 5.54
C THR A 283 -12.78 -12.74 5.03
N SER A 284 -11.51 -13.15 5.10
CA SER A 284 -11.10 -14.51 4.75
C SER A 284 -11.79 -15.56 5.61
N MET A 285 -11.87 -15.37 6.93
CA MET A 285 -12.61 -16.29 7.80
C MET A 285 -14.09 -16.40 7.43
N ALA A 286 -14.73 -15.27 7.09
CA ALA A 286 -16.12 -15.24 6.66
C ALA A 286 -16.32 -15.96 5.31
N ILE A 287 -15.42 -15.78 4.36
CA ILE A 287 -15.44 -16.50 3.08
C ILE A 287 -15.21 -18.00 3.34
N GLY A 288 -14.28 -18.37 4.20
CA GLY A 288 -14.00 -19.76 4.58
C GLY A 288 -15.24 -20.49 5.11
N ARG A 289 -16.03 -19.85 5.98
CA ARG A 289 -17.31 -20.42 6.46
C ARG A 289 -18.34 -20.58 5.34
N ARG A 290 -18.49 -19.55 4.49
CA ARG A 290 -19.43 -19.63 3.34
C ARG A 290 -19.07 -20.76 2.38
N MET A 291 -17.79 -21.08 2.27
CA MET A 291 -17.28 -22.15 1.44
C MET A 291 -17.59 -23.54 1.99
N GLU A 292 -17.53 -23.70 3.33
CA GLU A 292 -18.02 -24.92 3.98
C GLU A 292 -19.53 -25.10 3.74
N ASP A 293 -20.31 -24.03 3.87
CA ASP A 293 -21.75 -24.04 3.59
C ASP A 293 -22.02 -24.40 2.11
N GLU A 294 -21.30 -23.77 1.17
CA GLU A 294 -21.44 -24.02 -0.27
C GLU A 294 -21.09 -25.47 -0.64
N SER A 295 -20.02 -26.03 -0.05
CA SER A 295 -19.67 -27.45 -0.19
C SER A 295 -20.79 -28.37 0.28
N SER A 296 -21.42 -28.07 1.43
CA SER A 296 -22.55 -28.86 1.93
C SER A 296 -23.78 -28.78 1.01
N GLN A 297 -24.04 -27.61 0.41
CA GLN A 297 -25.13 -27.42 -0.54
C GLN A 297 -24.85 -28.18 -1.84
N LEU A 298 -23.62 -28.19 -2.34
CA LEU A 298 -23.24 -28.96 -3.51
C LEU A 298 -23.42 -30.47 -3.30
N ASP A 299 -23.08 -31.01 -2.12
CA ASP A 299 -23.35 -32.43 -1.81
C ASP A 299 -24.85 -32.74 -1.84
N ALA A 300 -25.68 -31.86 -1.27
CA ALA A 300 -27.13 -32.00 -1.31
C ALA A 300 -27.67 -31.98 -2.75
N ILE A 301 -27.21 -31.03 -3.57
CA ILE A 301 -27.60 -30.93 -4.99
C ILE A 301 -27.14 -32.19 -5.75
N TYR A 302 -25.95 -32.71 -5.47
CA TYR A 302 -25.45 -33.93 -6.11
C TYR A 302 -26.36 -35.12 -5.81
N ARG A 303 -26.76 -35.31 -4.55
CA ARG A 303 -27.73 -36.35 -4.14
C ARG A 303 -29.08 -36.18 -4.83
N THR A 304 -29.59 -34.96 -4.92
CA THR A 304 -30.85 -34.67 -5.63
C THR A 304 -30.74 -34.98 -7.12
N THR A 305 -29.60 -34.68 -7.74
CA THR A 305 -29.32 -34.97 -9.15
C THR A 305 -29.35 -36.47 -9.42
N GLU A 306 -28.67 -37.26 -8.58
CA GLU A 306 -28.70 -38.74 -8.63
C GLU A 306 -30.13 -39.29 -8.46
N GLN A 307 -30.89 -38.74 -7.51
CA GLN A 307 -32.30 -39.12 -7.34
C GLN A 307 -33.12 -38.83 -8.59
N ILE A 308 -32.97 -37.66 -9.20
CA ILE A 308 -33.68 -37.28 -10.44
C ILE A 308 -33.34 -38.25 -11.57
N ILE A 309 -32.06 -38.59 -11.78
CA ILE A 309 -31.65 -39.58 -12.78
C ILE A 309 -32.35 -40.91 -12.53
N SER A 310 -32.35 -41.39 -11.30
CA SER A 310 -33.02 -42.65 -10.95
C SER A 310 -34.53 -42.62 -11.22
N HIS A 311 -35.19 -41.49 -10.99
CA HIS A 311 -36.61 -41.29 -11.27
C HIS A 311 -36.90 -41.24 -12.77
N LEU A 312 -36.06 -40.57 -13.56
CA LEU A 312 -36.19 -40.51 -15.02
C LEU A 312 -35.99 -41.86 -15.68
N VAL A 313 -34.99 -42.63 -15.24
CA VAL A 313 -34.76 -44.00 -15.72
C VAL A 313 -35.96 -44.90 -15.43
N ARG A 314 -36.55 -44.79 -14.23
CA ARG A 314 -37.77 -45.54 -13.89
C ARG A 314 -38.96 -45.10 -14.75
N ALA A 315 -39.19 -43.80 -14.87
CA ALA A 315 -40.29 -43.25 -15.68
C ALA A 315 -40.18 -43.68 -17.15
N LYS A 316 -38.95 -43.70 -17.71
CA LYS A 316 -38.70 -44.22 -19.06
C LYS A 316 -39.15 -45.68 -19.20
N ARG A 317 -38.74 -46.54 -18.27
CA ARG A 317 -39.11 -47.96 -18.25
C ARG A 317 -40.62 -48.17 -18.09
N ASP A 318 -41.25 -47.40 -17.22
CA ASP A 318 -42.70 -47.46 -17.00
C ASP A 318 -43.44 -47.05 -18.29
N ASN A 319 -43.01 -45.96 -18.94
CA ASN A 319 -43.56 -45.52 -20.22
C ASN A 319 -43.35 -46.56 -21.35
N GLU A 320 -42.18 -47.21 -21.43
CA GLU A 320 -41.93 -48.30 -22.37
C GLU A 320 -42.90 -49.48 -22.14
N THR A 321 -43.21 -49.78 -20.87
CA THR A 321 -44.18 -50.81 -20.51
C THR A 321 -45.59 -50.41 -20.93
N THR A 322 -46.02 -49.19 -20.61
CA THR A 322 -47.32 -48.66 -21.03
C THR A 322 -47.44 -48.60 -22.56
N CYS A 323 -46.36 -48.34 -23.29
CA CYS A 323 -46.37 -48.40 -24.76
C CYS A 323 -46.75 -49.79 -25.27
N ASN A 324 -46.23 -50.85 -24.65
CA ASN A 324 -46.59 -52.23 -25.02
C ASN A 324 -48.07 -52.54 -24.71
N GLU A 325 -48.55 -52.13 -23.55
CA GLU A 325 -49.96 -52.30 -23.15
C GLU A 325 -50.93 -51.57 -24.10
N VAL A 326 -50.56 -50.36 -24.56
CA VAL A 326 -51.34 -49.59 -25.53
C VAL A 326 -51.34 -50.24 -26.91
N VAL A 327 -50.22 -50.83 -27.34
CA VAL A 327 -50.15 -51.61 -28.59
C VAL A 327 -51.06 -52.84 -28.52
N GLU A 328 -51.05 -53.56 -27.39
CA GLU A 328 -51.94 -54.71 -27.17
C GLU A 328 -53.42 -54.29 -27.17
N ALA A 329 -53.76 -53.19 -26.49
CA ALA A 329 -55.11 -52.63 -26.50
C ALA A 329 -55.57 -52.21 -27.90
N SER A 330 -54.67 -51.63 -28.71
CA SER A 330 -54.94 -51.30 -30.10
C SER A 330 -55.25 -52.55 -30.93
N GLU A 331 -54.53 -53.64 -30.72
CA GLU A 331 -54.78 -54.91 -31.43
C GLU A 331 -56.10 -55.55 -31.00
N MET A 332 -56.42 -55.53 -29.69
CA MET A 332 -57.72 -56.00 -29.21
C MET A 332 -58.88 -55.22 -29.83
N LEU A 333 -58.79 -53.89 -29.93
CA LEU A 333 -59.80 -53.07 -30.59
C LEU A 333 -59.92 -53.38 -32.08
N ARG A 334 -58.81 -53.70 -32.75
CA ARG A 334 -58.81 -54.12 -34.16
C ARG A 334 -59.59 -55.44 -34.32
N VAL A 335 -59.30 -56.43 -33.48
CA VAL A 335 -60.02 -57.72 -33.47
C VAL A 335 -61.52 -57.51 -33.17
N SER A 336 -61.86 -56.73 -32.13
CA SER A 336 -63.26 -56.44 -31.80
C SER A 336 -64.01 -55.71 -32.92
N ARG A 337 -63.31 -54.85 -33.69
CA ARG A 337 -63.88 -54.20 -34.86
C ARG A 337 -64.20 -55.22 -35.96
N ASP A 338 -63.26 -56.13 -36.25
CA ASP A 338 -63.43 -57.17 -37.27
C ASP A 338 -64.58 -58.12 -36.89
N GLU A 339 -64.70 -58.53 -35.63
CA GLU A 339 -65.82 -59.32 -35.11
C GLU A 339 -67.16 -58.59 -35.23
N LEU A 340 -67.19 -57.27 -35.01
CA LEU A 340 -68.39 -56.47 -35.17
C LEU A 340 -68.84 -56.33 -36.62
N ILE A 341 -67.91 -56.22 -37.57
CA ILE A 341 -68.22 -56.21 -39.00
C ILE A 341 -68.89 -57.54 -39.38
N ALA A 342 -68.31 -58.67 -38.96
CA ALA A 342 -68.92 -59.98 -39.18
C ALA A 342 -70.30 -60.11 -38.52
N MET A 343 -70.50 -59.53 -37.33
CA MET A 343 -71.81 -59.50 -36.67
C MET A 343 -72.85 -58.71 -37.46
N ILE A 344 -72.48 -57.55 -38.01
CA ILE A 344 -73.37 -56.75 -38.84
C ILE A 344 -73.78 -57.51 -40.11
N GLU A 345 -72.86 -58.25 -40.73
CA GLU A 345 -73.16 -59.12 -41.87
C GLU A 345 -74.16 -60.23 -41.50
N MET A 346 -73.98 -60.89 -40.34
CA MET A 346 -74.93 -61.89 -39.84
C MET A 346 -76.32 -61.31 -39.53
N ILE A 347 -76.39 -60.08 -39.00
CA ILE A 347 -77.65 -59.38 -38.75
C ILE A 347 -78.37 -59.11 -40.07
N ASN A 348 -77.67 -58.57 -41.08
CA ASN A 348 -78.25 -58.31 -42.39
C ASN A 348 -78.78 -59.60 -43.04
N HIS A 349 -78.05 -60.70 -42.92
CA HIS A 349 -78.53 -62.01 -43.38
C HIS A 349 -79.77 -62.48 -42.61
N SER A 350 -79.82 -62.25 -41.30
CA SER A 350 -80.99 -62.61 -40.47
C SER A 350 -82.24 -61.82 -40.85
N VAL A 351 -82.10 -60.53 -41.21
CA VAL A 351 -83.20 -59.70 -41.75
C VAL A 351 -83.75 -60.31 -43.05
N GLU A 352 -82.88 -60.76 -43.95
CA GLU A 352 -83.28 -61.41 -45.19
C GLU A 352 -84.06 -62.72 -44.94
N VAL A 353 -83.56 -63.56 -44.02
CA VAL A 353 -84.20 -64.83 -43.64
C VAL A 353 -85.57 -64.60 -43.01
N GLU A 354 -85.72 -63.63 -42.10
CA GLU A 354 -87.02 -63.28 -41.50
C GLU A 354 -88.01 -62.75 -42.55
N GLY A 355 -87.53 -61.99 -43.54
CA GLY A 355 -88.35 -61.54 -44.67
C GLY A 355 -88.89 -62.71 -45.51
N GLN A 356 -88.07 -63.75 -45.72
CA GLN A 356 -88.51 -64.98 -46.40
C GLN A 356 -89.54 -65.77 -45.57
N PHE A 357 -89.32 -65.88 -44.25
CA PHE A 357 -90.27 -66.51 -43.33
C PHE A 357 -91.62 -65.78 -43.30
N ALA A 358 -91.63 -64.44 -43.35
CA ALA A 358 -92.86 -63.64 -43.43
C ALA A 358 -93.71 -64.00 -44.64
N SER A 359 -93.05 -64.09 -45.79
CA SER A 359 -93.69 -64.48 -47.05
C SER A 359 -94.29 -65.90 -46.95
N LYS A 360 -93.56 -66.84 -46.35
CA LYS A 360 -94.02 -68.24 -46.18
C LYS A 360 -95.18 -68.39 -45.20
N ILE A 361 -95.16 -67.66 -44.08
CA ILE A 361 -96.28 -67.60 -43.13
C ILE A 361 -97.53 -67.03 -43.80
N HIS A 362 -97.37 -65.98 -44.60
CA HIS A 362 -98.48 -65.38 -45.35
C HIS A 362 -99.06 -66.35 -46.39
N GLU A 363 -98.21 -67.08 -47.12
CA GLU A 363 -98.61 -68.13 -48.06
C GLU A 363 -99.39 -69.25 -47.34
N LEU A 364 -98.91 -69.69 -46.17
CA LEU A 364 -99.57 -70.74 -45.38
C LEU A 364 -100.94 -70.29 -44.84
N ALA A 365 -101.05 -69.04 -44.39
CA ALA A 365 -102.33 -68.45 -43.98
C ALA A 365 -103.35 -68.41 -45.13
N ASN A 366 -102.89 -68.11 -46.35
CA ASN A 366 -103.72 -68.12 -47.55
C ASN A 366 -104.19 -69.55 -47.88
N ASN A 367 -103.29 -70.52 -47.86
CA ASN A 367 -103.62 -71.93 -48.11
C ASN A 367 -104.62 -72.47 -47.07
N ALA A 368 -104.45 -72.12 -45.79
CA ALA A 368 -105.39 -72.53 -44.74
C ALA A 368 -106.79 -71.92 -44.91
N ARG A 369 -106.88 -70.66 -45.36
CA ARG A 369 -108.16 -70.02 -45.71
C ARG A 369 -108.83 -70.68 -46.91
N GLN A 370 -108.07 -71.02 -47.95
CA GLN A 370 -108.58 -71.76 -49.11
C GLN A 370 -109.11 -73.14 -48.72
N ILE A 371 -108.41 -73.86 -47.83
CA ILE A 371 -108.91 -75.15 -47.32
C ILE A 371 -110.24 -74.96 -46.59
N ARG A 372 -110.39 -73.92 -45.76
CA ARG A 372 -111.65 -73.63 -45.08
C ARG A 372 -112.81 -73.36 -46.06
N GLU A 373 -112.55 -72.63 -47.14
CA GLU A 373 -113.53 -72.39 -48.21
C GLU A 373 -113.97 -73.70 -48.87
N VAL A 374 -113.01 -74.59 -49.19
CA VAL A 374 -113.31 -75.93 -49.73
C VAL A 374 -114.13 -76.76 -48.74
N LEU A 375 -113.80 -76.75 -47.44
CA LEU A 375 -114.55 -77.46 -46.41
C LEU A 375 -115.99 -76.95 -46.29
N SER A 376 -116.21 -75.64 -46.43
CA SER A 376 -117.56 -75.06 -46.46
C SER A 376 -118.38 -75.62 -47.62
N VAL A 377 -117.80 -75.69 -48.83
CA VAL A 377 -118.47 -76.27 -50.00
C VAL A 377 -118.76 -77.76 -49.81
N ILE A 378 -117.84 -78.52 -49.22
CA ILE A 378 -118.08 -79.95 -48.91
C ILE A 378 -119.18 -80.09 -47.84
N GLY A 379 -119.24 -79.19 -46.87
CA GLY A 379 -120.31 -79.11 -45.88
C GLY A 379 -121.67 -78.89 -46.52
N ASP A 380 -121.76 -77.91 -47.42
CA ASP A 380 -122.98 -77.65 -48.19
C ASP A 380 -123.40 -78.88 -49.01
N ILE A 381 -122.44 -79.60 -49.61
CA ILE A 381 -122.70 -80.85 -50.35
C ILE A 381 -123.17 -81.95 -49.40
N ALA A 382 -122.57 -82.10 -48.22
CA ALA A 382 -122.96 -83.11 -47.24
C ALA A 382 -124.37 -82.84 -46.69
N ASP A 383 -124.72 -81.59 -46.39
CA ASP A 383 -126.07 -81.19 -45.98
C ASP A 383 -127.10 -81.42 -47.10
N GLN A 384 -126.76 -81.07 -48.35
CA GLN A 384 -127.59 -81.40 -49.52
C GLN A 384 -127.78 -82.90 -49.70
N THR A 385 -126.71 -83.68 -49.53
CA THR A 385 -126.74 -85.15 -49.63
C THR A 385 -127.59 -85.77 -48.53
N ASN A 386 -127.51 -85.24 -47.31
CA ASN A 386 -128.35 -85.65 -46.18
C ASN A 386 -129.84 -85.38 -46.45
N LEU A 387 -130.18 -84.20 -47.00
CA LEU A 387 -131.55 -83.85 -47.39
C LEU A 387 -132.07 -84.72 -48.55
N LEU A 388 -131.25 -84.98 -49.57
CA LEU A 388 -131.60 -85.87 -50.67
C LEU A 388 -131.82 -87.31 -50.19
N ALA A 389 -130.94 -87.80 -49.32
CA ALA A 389 -131.06 -89.13 -48.71
C ALA A 389 -132.29 -89.25 -47.81
N LEU A 390 -132.63 -88.21 -47.04
CA LEU A 390 -133.85 -88.15 -46.24
C LEU A 390 -135.10 -88.20 -47.12
N ASN A 391 -135.14 -87.41 -48.20
CA ASN A 391 -136.25 -87.44 -49.17
C ASN A 391 -136.38 -88.81 -49.85
N ALA A 392 -135.26 -89.45 -50.20
CA ALA A 392 -135.24 -90.79 -50.77
C ALA A 392 -135.70 -91.86 -49.77
N ALA A 393 -135.32 -91.76 -48.48
CA ALA A 393 -135.76 -92.67 -47.43
C ALA A 393 -137.28 -92.55 -47.17
N ILE A 394 -137.82 -91.33 -47.20
CA ILE A 394 -139.27 -91.06 -47.10
C ILE A 394 -140.02 -91.71 -48.27
N GLU A 395 -139.56 -91.52 -49.51
CA GLU A 395 -140.23 -92.08 -50.69
C GLU A 395 -140.10 -93.61 -50.77
N ALA A 396 -138.97 -94.17 -50.30
CA ALA A 396 -138.79 -95.62 -50.17
C ALA A 396 -139.70 -96.24 -49.11
N ALA A 397 -139.94 -95.55 -47.98
CA ALA A 397 -140.93 -95.95 -46.98
C ALA A 397 -142.37 -95.88 -47.53
N ARG A 398 -142.64 -94.91 -48.41
CA ARG A 398 -143.94 -94.72 -49.09
C ARG A 398 -144.25 -95.82 -50.11
N ALA A 399 -143.23 -96.42 -50.72
CA ALA A 399 -143.35 -97.52 -51.69
C ALA A 399 -143.57 -98.92 -51.05
N GLY A 400 -143.62 -99.04 -49.73
CA GLY A 400 -143.91 -100.29 -49.02
C GLY A 400 -142.88 -101.41 -49.27
N GLU A 401 -143.32 -102.65 -49.47
CA GLU A 401 -142.45 -103.83 -49.65
C GLU A 401 -141.52 -103.71 -50.88
N HIS A 402 -141.89 -102.95 -51.92
CA HIS A 402 -141.06 -102.74 -53.12
C HIS A 402 -139.91 -101.74 -52.90
N GLY A 403 -139.96 -100.91 -51.85
CA GLY A 403 -138.97 -99.87 -51.55
C GLY A 403 -137.87 -100.28 -50.57
N ARG A 404 -137.94 -101.48 -49.96
CA ARG A 404 -137.03 -101.93 -48.89
C ARG A 404 -135.54 -101.84 -49.25
N GLY A 405 -135.16 -102.26 -50.46
CA GLY A 405 -133.77 -102.19 -50.92
C GLY A 405 -133.27 -100.76 -51.07
N PHE A 406 -134.12 -99.86 -51.55
CA PHE A 406 -133.82 -98.43 -51.69
C PHE A 406 -133.75 -97.70 -50.35
N ALA A 407 -134.63 -98.04 -49.39
CA ALA A 407 -134.63 -97.46 -48.05
C ALA A 407 -133.31 -97.71 -47.32
N VAL A 408 -132.75 -98.92 -47.43
CA VAL A 408 -131.45 -99.28 -46.82
C VAL A 408 -130.31 -98.45 -47.43
N VAL A 409 -130.30 -98.27 -48.75
CA VAL A 409 -129.28 -97.45 -49.42
C VAL A 409 -129.43 -95.97 -49.03
N ALA A 410 -130.66 -95.45 -48.99
CA ALA A 410 -130.92 -94.06 -48.59
C ALA A 410 -130.49 -93.79 -47.14
N ASP A 411 -130.79 -94.68 -46.19
CA ASP A 411 -130.32 -94.56 -44.81
C ASP A 411 -128.79 -94.67 -44.69
N GLU A 412 -128.14 -95.50 -45.51
CA GLU A 412 -126.67 -95.61 -45.52
C GLU A 412 -126.02 -94.34 -46.09
N VAL A 413 -126.59 -93.75 -47.15
CA VAL A 413 -126.16 -92.43 -47.68
C VAL A 413 -126.40 -91.32 -46.66
N ARG A 414 -127.53 -91.35 -45.94
CA ARG A 414 -127.86 -90.38 -44.88
C ARG A 414 -126.83 -90.46 -43.74
N LYS A 415 -126.55 -91.66 -43.24
CA LYS A 415 -125.51 -91.89 -42.22
C LYS A 415 -124.13 -91.50 -42.71
N LEU A 416 -123.81 -91.72 -43.99
CA LEU A 416 -122.55 -91.29 -44.58
C LEU A 416 -122.45 -89.75 -44.61
N ALA A 417 -123.51 -89.05 -45.01
CA ALA A 417 -123.58 -87.60 -44.99
C ALA A 417 -123.46 -87.02 -43.57
N GLU A 418 -124.18 -87.59 -42.58
CA GLU A 418 -124.05 -87.21 -41.16
C GLU A 418 -122.61 -87.43 -40.63
N ARG A 419 -121.98 -88.56 -40.99
CA ARG A 419 -120.57 -88.83 -40.64
C ARG A 419 -119.60 -87.84 -41.31
N THR A 420 -119.84 -87.49 -42.57
CA THR A 420 -119.07 -86.47 -43.29
C THR A 420 -119.21 -85.11 -42.60
N GLN A 421 -120.42 -84.70 -42.21
CA GLN A 421 -120.66 -83.43 -41.50
C GLN A 421 -119.94 -83.37 -40.15
N GLY A 422 -119.96 -84.47 -39.38
CA GLY A 422 -119.20 -84.59 -38.14
C GLY A 422 -117.69 -84.47 -38.36
N SER A 423 -117.19 -85.11 -39.43
CA SER A 423 -115.76 -85.07 -39.81
C SER A 423 -115.33 -83.68 -40.31
N LEU A 424 -116.20 -82.99 -41.05
CA LEU A 424 -115.99 -81.62 -41.50
C LEU A 424 -115.95 -80.65 -40.33
N THR A 425 -116.86 -80.77 -39.36
CA THR A 425 -116.86 -79.95 -38.14
C THR A 425 -115.54 -80.11 -37.38
N GLN A 426 -115.06 -81.34 -37.22
CA GLN A 426 -113.77 -81.60 -36.57
C GLN A 426 -112.58 -81.06 -37.39
N THR A 427 -112.66 -81.13 -38.73
CA THR A 427 -111.62 -80.58 -39.62
C THR A 427 -111.62 -79.05 -39.57
N ASP A 428 -112.79 -78.41 -39.53
CA ASP A 428 -112.92 -76.94 -39.44
C ASP A 428 -112.35 -76.41 -38.12
N VAL A 429 -112.62 -77.09 -37.00
CA VAL A 429 -111.96 -76.80 -35.71
C VAL A 429 -110.44 -76.93 -35.83
N THR A 430 -109.96 -77.99 -36.48
CA THR A 430 -108.51 -78.21 -36.68
C THR A 430 -107.88 -77.12 -37.56
N ILE A 431 -108.54 -76.72 -38.65
CA ILE A 431 -108.08 -75.63 -39.53
C ILE A 431 -108.14 -74.28 -38.80
N SER A 432 -109.13 -74.05 -37.95
CA SER A 432 -109.20 -72.87 -37.10
C SER A 432 -108.04 -72.78 -36.12
N LEU A 433 -107.66 -73.89 -35.50
CA LEU A 433 -106.45 -73.97 -34.67
C LEU A 433 -105.16 -73.73 -35.47
N ILE A 434 -105.09 -74.23 -36.71
CA ILE A 434 -103.94 -74.00 -37.61
C ILE A 434 -103.84 -72.51 -37.98
N VAL A 435 -104.94 -71.88 -38.38
CA VAL A 435 -104.95 -70.44 -38.71
C VAL A 435 -104.54 -69.59 -37.51
N SER A 436 -105.08 -69.87 -36.32
CA SER A 436 -104.69 -69.19 -35.08
C SER A 436 -103.20 -69.35 -34.80
N SER A 437 -102.66 -70.57 -34.93
CA SER A 437 -101.22 -70.84 -34.77
C SER A 437 -100.35 -70.09 -35.79
N ILE A 438 -100.83 -69.92 -37.03
CA ILE A 438 -100.12 -69.17 -38.08
C ILE A 438 -100.13 -67.66 -37.77
N GLU A 439 -101.25 -67.11 -37.30
CA GLU A 439 -101.35 -65.71 -36.89
C GLU A 439 -100.45 -65.42 -35.67
N GLU A 440 -100.43 -66.30 -34.68
CA GLU A 440 -99.51 -66.22 -33.55
C GLU A 440 -98.04 -66.27 -33.99
N ALA A 441 -97.70 -67.18 -34.91
CA ALA A 441 -96.37 -67.26 -35.50
C ALA A 441 -96.01 -65.96 -36.23
N ALA A 442 -96.92 -65.38 -37.03
CA ALA A 442 -96.71 -64.11 -37.73
C ALA A 442 -96.39 -62.96 -36.76
N VAL A 443 -97.15 -62.84 -35.67
CA VAL A 443 -96.92 -61.82 -34.63
C VAL A 443 -95.57 -62.02 -33.95
N GLN A 444 -95.19 -63.26 -33.64
CA GLN A 444 -93.90 -63.55 -33.03
C GLN A 444 -92.73 -63.19 -33.97
N MET A 445 -92.92 -63.42 -35.25
CA MET A 445 -91.93 -63.17 -36.29
C MET A 445 -91.77 -61.66 -36.58
N GLU A 446 -92.85 -60.86 -36.53
CA GLU A 446 -92.77 -59.39 -36.56
C GLU A 446 -91.98 -58.84 -35.35
N LYS A 447 -92.19 -59.42 -34.16
CA LYS A 447 -91.41 -59.06 -32.96
C LYS A 447 -89.93 -59.42 -33.12
N ASN A 448 -89.61 -60.57 -33.73
CA ASN A 448 -88.23 -60.97 -34.01
C ASN A 448 -87.56 -60.01 -35.00
N ALA A 449 -88.25 -59.65 -36.10
CA ALA A 449 -87.73 -58.70 -37.09
C ALA A 449 -87.36 -57.34 -36.47
N LYS A 450 -88.26 -56.77 -35.64
CA LYS A 450 -87.97 -55.53 -34.88
C LYS A 450 -86.80 -55.68 -33.91
N SER A 451 -86.62 -56.87 -33.33
CA SER A 451 -85.50 -57.14 -32.43
C SER A 451 -84.17 -57.18 -33.17
N ILE A 452 -84.14 -57.74 -34.38
CA ILE A 452 -82.96 -57.77 -35.26
C ILE A 452 -82.61 -56.37 -35.76
N GLU A 453 -83.60 -55.56 -36.15
CA GLU A 453 -83.39 -54.16 -36.54
C GLU A 453 -82.72 -53.36 -35.41
N LYS A 454 -83.28 -53.46 -34.19
CA LYS A 454 -82.72 -52.82 -33.00
C LYS A 454 -81.31 -53.34 -32.66
N LEU A 455 -81.04 -54.62 -32.90
CA LEU A 455 -79.71 -55.20 -32.75
C LEU A 455 -78.73 -54.60 -33.77
N GLY A 456 -79.15 -54.40 -35.02
CA GLY A 456 -78.38 -53.73 -36.07
C GLY A 456 -78.00 -52.29 -35.71
N GLU A 457 -78.96 -51.48 -35.28
CA GLU A 457 -78.69 -50.11 -34.82
C GLU A 457 -77.69 -50.08 -33.66
N LYS A 458 -77.84 -51.00 -32.71
CA LYS A 458 -76.95 -51.10 -31.54
C LYS A 458 -75.54 -51.51 -31.95
N SER A 459 -75.40 -52.48 -32.85
CA SER A 459 -74.10 -52.91 -33.39
C SER A 459 -73.40 -51.79 -34.14
N HIS A 460 -74.12 -51.00 -34.93
CA HIS A 460 -73.56 -49.82 -35.60
C HIS A 460 -73.00 -48.80 -34.59
N THR A 461 -73.79 -48.48 -33.56
CA THR A 461 -73.36 -47.56 -32.47
C THR A 461 -72.12 -48.07 -31.74
N VAL A 462 -72.01 -49.39 -31.51
CA VAL A 462 -70.83 -50.00 -30.89
C VAL A 462 -69.62 -49.90 -31.81
N GLY A 463 -69.79 -50.08 -33.12
CA GLY A 463 -68.74 -49.91 -34.12
C GLY A 463 -68.15 -48.50 -34.16
N GLU A 464 -69.01 -47.47 -34.12
CA GLU A 464 -68.55 -46.07 -34.02
C GLU A 464 -67.74 -45.82 -32.76
N ARG A 465 -68.19 -46.35 -31.60
CA ARG A 465 -67.46 -46.23 -30.32
C ARG A 465 -66.11 -46.93 -30.34
N ILE A 466 -66.01 -48.10 -30.96
CA ILE A 466 -64.73 -48.79 -31.17
C ILE A 466 -63.79 -47.93 -32.02
N GLY A 467 -64.30 -47.32 -33.11
CA GLY A 467 -63.52 -46.41 -33.96
C GLY A 467 -62.97 -45.20 -33.19
N LEU A 468 -63.83 -44.52 -32.41
CA LEU A 468 -63.40 -43.41 -31.55
C LEU A 468 -62.35 -43.85 -30.52
N THR A 469 -62.55 -45.00 -29.89
CA THR A 469 -61.62 -45.54 -28.87
C THR A 469 -60.27 -45.89 -29.50
N SER A 470 -60.26 -46.50 -30.69
CA SER A 470 -59.03 -46.77 -31.45
C SER A 470 -58.26 -45.50 -31.78
N GLY A 471 -58.95 -44.41 -32.16
CA GLY A 471 -58.34 -43.10 -32.36
C GLY A 471 -57.64 -42.56 -31.09
N VAL A 472 -58.30 -42.65 -29.94
CA VAL A 472 -57.72 -42.22 -28.64
C VAL A 472 -56.52 -43.08 -28.26
N VAL A 473 -56.58 -44.40 -28.47
CA VAL A 473 -55.48 -45.34 -28.19
C VAL A 473 -54.26 -45.02 -29.05
N ASN A 474 -54.44 -44.73 -30.34
CA ASN A 474 -53.34 -44.33 -31.23
C ASN A 474 -52.68 -43.01 -30.77
N GLN A 475 -53.48 -41.99 -30.44
CA GLN A 475 -52.96 -40.73 -29.89
C GLN A 475 -52.19 -40.95 -28.58
N THR A 476 -52.70 -41.84 -27.73
CA THR A 476 -52.04 -42.21 -26.47
C THR A 476 -50.70 -42.90 -26.73
N SER A 477 -50.61 -43.78 -27.74
CA SER A 477 -49.36 -44.43 -28.14
C SER A 477 -48.29 -43.42 -28.58
N GLU A 478 -48.66 -42.44 -29.41
CA GLU A 478 -47.75 -41.38 -29.84
C GLU A 478 -47.27 -40.51 -28.67
N ALA A 479 -48.17 -40.15 -27.76
CA ALA A 479 -47.83 -39.37 -26.57
C ALA A 479 -46.83 -40.12 -25.67
N ILE A 480 -47.04 -41.42 -25.44
CA ILE A 480 -46.12 -42.24 -24.64
C ILE A 480 -44.75 -42.37 -25.32
N LYS A 481 -44.69 -42.58 -26.63
CA LYS A 481 -43.41 -42.61 -27.37
C LYS A 481 -42.63 -41.31 -27.19
N LYS A 482 -43.31 -40.17 -27.22
CA LYS A 482 -42.68 -38.88 -26.94
C LYS A 482 -42.15 -38.80 -25.51
N LEU A 483 -42.91 -39.26 -24.51
CA LEU A 483 -42.45 -39.29 -23.12
C LEU A 483 -41.19 -40.15 -22.91
N VAL A 484 -41.04 -41.27 -23.64
CA VAL A 484 -39.81 -42.08 -23.61
C VAL A 484 -38.62 -41.30 -24.13
N VAL A 485 -38.78 -40.55 -25.24
CA VAL A 485 -37.74 -39.70 -25.81
C VAL A 485 -37.39 -38.55 -24.86
N ASP A 486 -38.39 -37.86 -24.32
CA ASP A 486 -38.20 -36.74 -23.39
C ASP A 486 -37.48 -37.20 -22.11
N ALA A 487 -37.78 -38.39 -21.58
CA ALA A 487 -37.06 -38.97 -20.45
C ALA A 487 -35.58 -39.23 -20.75
N ASP A 488 -35.24 -39.68 -21.97
CA ASP A 488 -33.86 -39.90 -22.42
C ASP A 488 -33.09 -38.58 -22.57
N VAL A 489 -33.71 -37.56 -23.16
CA VAL A 489 -33.13 -36.21 -23.28
C VAL A 489 -32.90 -35.60 -21.91
N ASN A 490 -33.90 -35.61 -21.05
CA ASN A 490 -33.80 -35.07 -19.68
C ASN A 490 -32.69 -35.78 -18.90
N THR A 491 -32.53 -37.11 -19.06
CA THR A 491 -31.45 -37.85 -18.38
C THR A 491 -30.08 -37.30 -18.78
N LYS A 492 -29.83 -37.08 -20.07
CA LYS A 492 -28.56 -36.51 -20.57
C LYS A 492 -28.34 -35.07 -20.11
N GLU A 493 -29.39 -34.26 -20.04
CA GLU A 493 -29.28 -32.90 -19.53
C GLU A 493 -28.90 -32.88 -18.04
N ILE A 494 -29.51 -33.75 -17.23
CA ILE A 494 -29.20 -33.88 -15.81
C ILE A 494 -27.77 -34.44 -15.60
N GLU A 495 -27.31 -35.39 -16.43
CA GLU A 495 -25.91 -35.82 -16.44
C GLU A 495 -24.95 -34.66 -16.75
N GLY A 496 -25.32 -33.78 -17.69
CA GLY A 496 -24.58 -32.55 -17.97
C GLY A 496 -24.54 -31.58 -16.78
N ILE A 497 -25.62 -31.48 -16.01
CA ILE A 497 -25.65 -30.71 -14.74
C ILE A 497 -24.69 -31.34 -13.72
N SER A 498 -24.69 -32.67 -13.58
CA SER A 498 -23.76 -33.38 -12.68
C SER A 498 -22.30 -33.07 -12.97
N GLN A 499 -21.90 -33.04 -14.26
CA GLN A 499 -20.54 -32.66 -14.67
C GLN A 499 -20.20 -31.21 -14.30
N ARG A 500 -21.15 -30.27 -14.46
CA ARG A 500 -20.94 -28.86 -14.06
C ARG A 500 -20.84 -28.71 -12.55
N LEU A 501 -21.61 -29.46 -11.78
CA LEU A 501 -21.52 -29.48 -10.32
C LEU A 501 -20.15 -29.98 -9.84
N ALA A 502 -19.58 -31.00 -10.50
CA ALA A 502 -18.23 -31.45 -10.22
C ALA A 502 -17.19 -30.34 -10.46
N ALA A 503 -17.33 -29.56 -11.55
CA ALA A 503 -16.46 -28.41 -11.81
C ALA A 503 -16.62 -27.28 -10.77
N ILE A 504 -17.85 -26.99 -10.34
CA ILE A 504 -18.12 -26.00 -9.28
C ILE A 504 -17.49 -26.44 -7.95
N ASN A 505 -17.59 -27.72 -7.61
CA ASN A 505 -16.97 -28.26 -6.39
C ASN A 505 -15.43 -28.12 -6.39
N GLU A 506 -14.78 -28.34 -7.54
CA GLU A 506 -13.34 -28.12 -7.66
C GLU A 506 -12.96 -26.63 -7.58
N LEU A 507 -13.78 -25.73 -8.14
CA LEU A 507 -13.61 -24.27 -7.96
C LEU A 507 -13.79 -23.84 -6.50
N ALA A 508 -14.78 -24.39 -5.80
CA ALA A 508 -14.94 -24.19 -4.37
C ALA A 508 -13.67 -24.67 -3.64
N ARG A 509 -13.18 -25.88 -3.87
CA ARG A 509 -11.92 -26.33 -3.23
C ARG A 509 -10.72 -25.42 -3.52
N ALA A 510 -10.61 -24.89 -4.73
CA ALA A 510 -9.56 -23.94 -5.08
C ALA A 510 -9.69 -22.62 -4.32
N ASN A 511 -10.89 -22.05 -4.26
CA ASN A 511 -11.19 -20.84 -3.51
C ASN A 511 -10.90 -21.01 -2.00
N ALA A 512 -11.13 -22.20 -1.43
CA ALA A 512 -10.88 -22.47 -0.01
C ALA A 512 -9.38 -22.36 0.30
N ARG A 513 -8.54 -22.93 -0.58
CA ARG A 513 -7.08 -22.80 -0.48
C ARG A 513 -6.64 -21.35 -0.64
N SER A 514 -7.20 -20.61 -1.60
CA SER A 514 -6.87 -19.20 -1.79
C SER A 514 -7.24 -18.34 -0.57
N VAL A 515 -8.37 -18.64 0.09
CA VAL A 515 -8.77 -17.96 1.33
C VAL A 515 -7.80 -18.22 2.47
N GLU A 516 -7.29 -19.44 2.59
CA GLU A 516 -6.27 -19.82 3.58
C GLU A 516 -4.93 -19.10 3.32
N GLU A 517 -4.51 -18.99 2.06
CA GLU A 517 -3.35 -18.21 1.65
C GLU A 517 -3.51 -16.72 1.95
N ILE A 518 -4.69 -16.15 1.67
CA ILE A 518 -5.00 -14.74 1.99
C ILE A 518 -4.97 -14.52 3.50
N ALA A 519 -5.55 -15.42 4.30
CA ALA A 519 -5.52 -15.33 5.76
C ALA A 519 -4.09 -15.35 6.30
N THR A 520 -3.24 -16.24 5.76
CA THR A 520 -1.82 -16.33 6.13
C THR A 520 -1.06 -15.05 5.73
N THR A 521 -1.33 -14.52 4.54
CA THR A 521 -0.71 -13.28 4.04
C THR A 521 -1.15 -12.07 4.87
N ALA A 522 -2.43 -12.02 5.28
CA ALA A 522 -2.95 -11.00 6.17
C ALA A 522 -2.25 -11.05 7.54
N GLU A 523 -2.06 -12.24 8.12
CA GLU A 523 -1.32 -12.39 9.38
C GLU A 523 0.13 -11.92 9.24
N HIS A 524 0.80 -12.25 8.13
CA HIS A 524 2.16 -11.79 7.87
C HIS A 524 2.22 -10.26 7.70
N LEU A 525 1.28 -9.66 6.96
CA LEU A 525 1.19 -8.21 6.80
C LEU A 525 0.97 -7.50 8.14
N TYR A 526 0.10 -8.05 8.99
CA TYR A 526 -0.11 -7.55 10.35
C TYR A 526 1.19 -7.58 11.16
N LYS A 527 1.94 -8.69 11.16
CA LYS A 527 3.23 -8.79 11.87
C LYS A 527 4.28 -7.80 11.35
N VAL A 528 4.33 -7.58 10.05
CA VAL A 528 5.24 -6.60 9.44
C VAL A 528 4.85 -5.17 9.85
N ALA A 529 3.56 -4.84 9.81
CA ALA A 529 3.04 -3.55 10.26
C ALA A 529 3.28 -3.32 11.77
N GLU A 530 3.05 -4.33 12.60
CA GLU A 530 3.34 -4.25 14.04
C GLU A 530 4.84 -4.06 14.31
N GLY A 531 5.70 -4.83 13.63
CA GLY A 531 7.15 -4.71 13.75
C GLY A 531 7.67 -3.35 13.28
N LEU A 532 7.11 -2.79 12.20
CA LEU A 532 7.41 -1.43 11.75
C LEU A 532 6.98 -0.41 12.80
N ASN A 533 5.76 -0.53 13.35
CA ASN A 533 5.26 0.38 14.39
C ASN A 533 6.13 0.33 15.67
N GLN A 534 6.59 -0.85 16.08
CA GLN A 534 7.53 -0.99 17.20
C GLN A 534 8.88 -0.32 16.93
N ASN A 535 9.42 -0.47 15.72
CA ASN A 535 10.69 0.17 15.34
C ASN A 535 10.55 1.69 15.26
N LEU A 536 9.46 2.19 14.68
CA LEU A 536 9.16 3.62 14.62
C LEU A 536 8.84 4.20 16.00
N GLY A 537 8.25 3.42 16.90
CA GLY A 537 7.95 3.80 18.28
C GLY A 537 9.18 4.09 19.15
N ARG A 538 10.39 3.72 18.69
CA ARG A 538 11.65 4.13 19.33
C ARG A 538 11.94 5.62 19.15
N PHE A 539 11.41 6.23 18.09
CA PHE A 539 11.52 7.67 17.87
C PHE A 539 10.35 8.38 18.52
N ARG A 540 10.64 9.42 19.30
CA ARG A 540 9.62 10.34 19.78
C ARG A 540 9.41 11.41 18.72
N ALA A 541 8.44 11.17 17.84
CA ALA A 541 8.09 12.03 16.71
C ALA A 541 6.85 12.88 17.01
#